data_AF-A0AAV8WUE6-F1
#
_entry.id   AF-A0AAV8WUE6-F1
#
_cell.length_a   1.000
_cell.length_b   1.000
_cell.length_c   1.000
_cell.angle_alpha   90.00
_cell.angle_beta   90.00
_cell.angle_gamma   90.00
#
_symmetry.space_group_name_H-M   'P 1'
#
loop_
_entity.id
_entity.type
_entity.pdbx_description
1 polymer ?
#
loop_
_entity_poly.entity_id
_entity_poly.type
_entity_poly.pdbx_seq_one_letter_code
_entity_poly.pdbx_strand_id
1 'polypeptide(L)'
;MVLCRLCKPLRGSHRNVTMDNFFTSVQALNKLRNEYQLTVIGTLRKNKPQIPTELCVRRPEKTSTSNMHNGVIHTKQIEMFFFYPQCISTIT
;
A
#
# COMPACT_ATOMS: atom_id res chain seq x y z
N MET A 1 4.67 -13.93 -13.97
CA MET A 1 4.13 -13.82 -12.60
C MET A 1 2.79 -14.54 -12.51
N VAL A 2 2.53 -15.27 -11.43
CA VAL A 2 1.28 -16.04 -11.23
C VAL A 2 0.03 -15.15 -11.34
N LEU A 3 0.11 -13.94 -10.76
CA LEU A 3 -0.97 -12.95 -10.76
C LEU A 3 -1.48 -12.58 -12.18
N CYS A 4 -0.57 -12.35 -13.13
CA CYS A 4 -0.92 -12.03 -14.51
C CYS A 4 -1.72 -13.15 -15.21
N ARG A 5 -1.49 -14.42 -14.81
CA ARG A 5 -2.24 -15.57 -15.34
C ARG A 5 -3.66 -15.60 -14.76
N LEU A 6 -3.80 -15.31 -13.47
CA LEU A 6 -5.10 -15.25 -12.78
C LEU A 6 -5.95 -14.06 -13.23
N CYS A 7 -5.34 -12.91 -13.50
CA CYS A 7 -6.04 -11.70 -13.93
C CYS A 7 -6.30 -11.64 -15.45
N LYS A 8 -5.82 -12.62 -16.23
CA LYS A 8 -6.05 -12.70 -17.68
C LYS A 8 -7.52 -12.58 -18.11
N PRO A 9 -8.48 -13.29 -17.49
CA PRO A 9 -9.90 -13.12 -17.82
C PRO A 9 -10.49 -11.78 -17.38
N LEU A 10 -9.84 -11.06 -16.46
CA LEU A 10 -10.31 -9.77 -15.92
C LEU A 10 -9.79 -8.57 -16.72
N ARG A 11 -8.97 -8.80 -17.75
CA ARG A 11 -8.35 -7.73 -18.55
C ARG A 11 -9.41 -6.83 -19.20
N GLY A 12 -9.25 -5.52 -19.07
CA GLY A 12 -10.15 -4.52 -19.65
C GLY A 12 -11.46 -4.30 -18.88
N SER A 13 -11.65 -5.00 -17.75
CA SER A 13 -12.88 -4.89 -16.96
C SER A 13 -12.94 -3.65 -16.06
N HIS A 14 -11.84 -2.91 -15.89
CA HIS A 14 -11.75 -1.74 -15.01
C HIS A 14 -12.18 -2.02 -13.56
N ARG A 15 -12.01 -3.27 -13.11
CA ARG A 15 -12.38 -3.73 -11.77
C ARG A 15 -11.25 -3.54 -10.77
N ASN A 16 -11.65 -3.43 -9.50
CA ASN A 16 -10.74 -3.48 -8.35
C ASN A 16 -10.38 -4.93 -8.03
N VAL A 17 -9.10 -5.19 -7.78
CA VAL A 17 -8.58 -6.48 -7.32
C VAL A 17 -7.92 -6.28 -5.95
N THR A 18 -8.46 -6.95 -4.95
CA THR A 18 -7.84 -6.99 -3.62
C THR A 18 -6.91 -8.19 -3.51
N MET A 19 -5.66 -7.98 -3.10
CA MET A 19 -4.66 -9.05 -3.03
C MET A 19 -3.81 -8.98 -1.77
N ASP A 20 -3.35 -10.14 -1.33
CA ASP A 20 -2.47 -10.26 -0.17
C ASP A 20 -1.03 -9.81 -0.49
N ASN A 21 -0.29 -9.46 0.56
CA ASN A 21 1.05 -8.88 0.49
C ASN A 21 2.05 -9.70 -0.34
N PHE A 22 1.89 -11.02 -0.37
CA PHE A 22 2.78 -11.91 -1.14
C PHE A 22 2.80 -11.55 -2.63
N PHE A 23 1.68 -11.06 -3.16
CA PHE A 23 1.52 -10.71 -4.58
C PHE A 23 1.65 -9.20 -4.84
N THR A 24 1.61 -8.37 -3.79
CA THR A 24 1.76 -6.91 -3.93
C THR A 24 3.22 -6.52 -4.17
N SER A 25 3.48 -5.88 -5.30
CA SER A 25 4.73 -5.18 -5.59
C SER A 25 4.44 -4.01 -6.53
N VAL A 26 5.21 -2.93 -6.41
CA VAL A 26 5.04 -1.74 -7.26
C VAL A 26 5.10 -2.10 -8.76
N GLN A 27 6.01 -3.00 -9.14
CA GLN A 27 6.10 -3.47 -10.52
C GLN A 27 4.85 -4.24 -10.98
N ALA A 28 4.27 -5.08 -10.11
CA ALA A 28 3.05 -5.81 -10.43
C ALA A 28 1.85 -4.87 -10.55
N LEU A 29 1.74 -3.86 -9.68
CA LEU A 29 0.69 -2.83 -9.77
C LEU A 29 0.78 -2.07 -11.09
N ASN A 30 1.97 -1.64 -11.50
CA ASN A 30 2.17 -0.93 -12.76
C ASN A 30 1.76 -1.79 -13.97
N LYS A 31 2.11 -3.08 -13.97
CA LYS A 31 1.70 -4.01 -15.04
C LYS A 31 0.19 -4.20 -15.07
N LEU A 32 -0.44 -4.41 -13.93
CA LEU A 32 -1.90 -4.59 -13.87
C LEU A 32 -2.66 -3.34 -14.29
N ARG A 33 -2.18 -2.16 -13.91
CA ARG A 33 -2.77 -0.89 -14.33
C ARG A 33 -2.61 -0.65 -15.83
N ASN A 34 -1.40 -0.79 -16.35
CA ASN A 34 -1.10 -0.41 -17.73
C ASN A 34 -1.52 -1.48 -18.76
N GLU A 35 -1.31 -2.76 -18.46
CA GLU A 35 -1.57 -3.85 -19.43
C GLU A 35 -2.97 -4.47 -19.26
N TYR A 36 -3.50 -4.47 -18.03
CA TYR A 36 -4.78 -5.13 -17.70
C TYR A 36 -5.93 -4.17 -17.41
N GLN A 37 -5.67 -2.86 -17.27
CA GLN A 37 -6.66 -1.85 -16.87
C GLN A 37 -7.35 -2.24 -15.55
N LEU A 38 -6.57 -2.72 -14.58
CA LEU A 38 -7.05 -3.11 -13.25
C LEU A 38 -6.44 -2.22 -12.18
N THR A 39 -7.26 -1.88 -11.19
CA THR A 39 -6.86 -1.19 -9.97
C THR A 39 -6.67 -2.19 -8.85
N VAL A 40 -5.68 -1.98 -7.99
CA VAL A 40 -5.27 -2.95 -6.99
C VAL A 40 -5.30 -2.32 -5.60
N ILE A 41 -5.89 -3.05 -4.65
CA ILE A 41 -5.83 -2.75 -3.24
C ILE A 41 -5.12 -3.92 -2.55
N GLY A 42 -4.18 -3.64 -1.66
CA GLY A 42 -3.47 -4.70 -0.97
C GLY A 42 -2.63 -4.18 0.17
N THR A 43 -2.15 -5.10 1.00
CA THR A 43 -1.25 -4.80 2.10
C THR A 43 0.19 -4.86 1.63
N LEU A 44 1.06 -3.97 2.11
CA LEU A 44 2.48 -3.99 1.78
C LEU A 44 3.29 -4.16 3.06
N ARG A 45 4.17 -5.15 3.10
CA ARG A 45 5.10 -5.33 4.22
C ARG A 45 6.09 -4.18 4.26
N LYS A 46 6.33 -3.70 5.49
CA LYS A 46 7.25 -2.61 5.83
C LYS A 46 8.68 -2.78 5.27
N ASN A 47 9.16 -4.00 5.06
CA ASN A 47 10.52 -4.25 4.58
C ASN A 47 10.69 -4.06 3.06
N LYS A 48 9.67 -3.57 2.36
CA LYS A 48 9.75 -3.33 0.91
C LYS A 48 10.54 -2.04 0.64
N PRO A 49 11.56 -2.07 -0.23
CA PRO A 49 12.44 -0.92 -0.48
C PRO A 49 11.73 0.25 -1.15
N GLN A 50 10.53 0.04 -1.69
CA GLN A 50 9.72 1.09 -2.29
C GLN A 50 8.99 1.96 -1.25
N ILE A 51 8.99 1.55 0.02
CA ILE A 51 8.41 2.31 1.12
C ILE A 51 9.46 3.31 1.62
N PRO A 52 9.18 4.62 1.63
CA PRO A 52 10.06 5.61 2.22
C PRO A 52 10.37 5.31 3.68
N THR A 53 11.65 5.46 4.05
CA THR A 53 12.14 5.13 5.40
C THR A 53 11.46 5.93 6.50
N GLU A 54 11.00 7.15 6.20
CA GLU A 54 10.24 8.01 7.11
C GLU A 54 8.97 7.33 7.64
N LEU A 55 8.31 6.53 6.80
CA LEU A 55 7.12 5.76 7.20
C LEU A 55 7.46 4.46 7.94
N CYS A 56 8.72 4.04 7.87
CA CYS A 56 9.19 2.88 8.58
C CYS A 56 9.58 3.21 10.03
N VAL A 57 9.46 4.44 10.50
CA VAL A 57 9.81 4.78 11.89
C VAL A 57 8.68 4.36 12.84
N ARG A 58 9.02 3.61 13.91
CA ARG A 58 8.06 3.03 14.88
C ARG A 58 7.65 3.99 15.99
N ARG A 59 8.30 5.14 16.11
CA ARG A 59 8.11 6.08 17.20
C ARG A 59 7.73 7.43 16.59
N PRO A 60 6.57 8.01 16.93
CA PRO A 60 6.40 9.43 16.71
C PRO A 60 7.52 10.11 17.50
N GLU A 61 8.38 10.83 16.81
CA GLU A 61 9.16 11.88 17.46
C GLU A 61 8.12 12.82 18.09
N LYS A 62 8.31 13.21 19.36
CA LYS A 62 7.39 14.08 20.08
C LYS A 62 7.51 15.50 19.51
N THR A 63 7.07 15.71 18.27
CA THR A 63 7.06 17.02 17.65
C THR A 63 5.65 17.56 17.79
N SER A 64 5.54 18.53 18.68
CA SER A 64 4.36 19.32 19.02
C SER A 64 3.84 20.09 17.81
N THR A 65 3.29 19.41 16.81
CA THR A 65 2.47 20.03 15.78
C THR A 65 1.36 19.06 15.42
N SER A 66 0.17 19.39 15.89
CA SER A 66 -1.11 18.78 15.53
C SER A 66 -1.28 18.75 14.01
N ASN A 67 -0.97 17.63 13.34
CA ASN A 67 -1.45 17.35 11.98
C ASN A 67 -1.39 15.84 11.70
N MET A 68 -2.54 15.19 11.86
CA MET A 68 -2.98 13.93 11.23
C MET A 68 -1.98 12.75 11.21
N HIS A 69 -2.16 11.80 12.14
CA HIS A 69 -1.43 10.53 12.26
C HIS A 69 -1.69 9.49 11.13
N ASN A 70 -1.94 9.94 9.90
CA ASN A 70 -2.13 9.08 8.71
C ASN A 70 -1.25 9.63 7.57
N GLY A 71 -0.13 8.98 7.28
CA GLY A 71 0.75 9.36 6.19
C GLY A 71 0.21 8.83 4.85
N VAL A 72 -0.02 9.72 3.89
CA VAL A 72 -0.31 9.36 2.49
C VAL A 72 0.91 9.73 1.66
N ILE A 73 1.48 8.75 0.95
CA ILE A 73 2.54 9.02 -0.02
C ILE A 73 2.00 8.80 -1.42
N HIS A 74 2.00 9.87 -2.21
CA HIS A 74 1.64 9.86 -3.61
C HIS A 74 2.87 9.62 -4.47
N THR A 75 2.92 8.48 -5.14
CA THR A 75 3.94 8.20 -6.17
C THR A 75 3.32 8.26 -7.56
N LYS A 76 2.82 9.44 -7.98
CA LYS A 76 2.17 9.77 -9.28
C LYS A 76 1.03 8.86 -9.82
N GLN A 77 0.91 7.62 -9.35
CA GLN A 77 0.00 6.56 -9.80
C GLN A 77 -0.40 5.61 -8.66
N ILE A 78 0.42 5.44 -7.62
CA ILE A 78 0.10 4.57 -6.48
C ILE A 78 -0.02 5.43 -5.23
N GLU A 79 -1.14 5.28 -4.54
CA GLU A 79 -1.37 5.85 -3.22
C GLU A 79 -1.16 4.76 -2.18
N MET A 80 -0.22 4.99 -1.28
CA MET A 80 0.00 4.11 -0.15
C MET A 80 -0.55 4.80 1.11
N PHE A 81 -1.49 4.12 1.76
CA PHE A 81 -2.06 4.53 3.04
C PHE A 81 -1.36 3.79 4.17
N PHE A 82 -0.83 4.54 5.13
CA PHE A 82 -0.20 3.98 6.33
C PHE A 82 -1.08 4.27 7.55
N PHE A 83 -1.52 3.20 8.20
CA PHE A 83 -2.25 3.28 9.46
C PHE A 83 -1.35 2.80 10.60
N TYR A 84 -1.14 3.66 11.59
CA TYR A 84 -0.49 3.29 12.85
C TYR A 84 -1.59 3.07 13.89
N PRO A 85 -1.95 1.80 14.22
CA PRO A 85 -2.85 1.58 15.33
C PRO A 85 -2.17 2.13 16.58
N GLN A 86 -2.77 3.16 17.20
CA GLN A 86 -2.35 3.57 18.52
C GLN A 86 -2.68 2.39 19.45
N CYS A 87 -1.66 1.77 20.03
CA CYS A 87 -1.87 0.88 21.17
C CYS A 87 -2.51 1.74 22.26
N ILE A 88 -3.81 1.58 22.49
CA ILE A 88 -4.45 2.07 23.70
C ILE A 88 -3.83 1.20 24.80
N SER A 89 -2.75 1.69 25.42
CA SER A 89 -2.32 1.16 26.70
C SER A 89 -3.49 1.37 27.65
N THR A 90 -4.18 0.29 27.98
CA THR A 90 -5.16 0.25 29.07
C THR A 90 -4.53 0.92 30.28
N ILE A 91 -5.04 2.09 30.64
CA ILE A 91 -4.73 2.74 31.91
C ILE A 91 -5.48 1.93 32.97
N THR A 92 -4.68 1.38 33.89
CA THR A 92 -5.01 0.75 35.19
C THR A 92 -5.81 -0.54 35.17
#